data_AF-A0A7X4GFR1-F1
#
_entry.id   AF-A0A7X4GFR1-F1
#
_cell.length_a   1.000
_cell.length_b   1.000
_cell.length_c   1.000
_cell.angle_alpha   90.00
_cell.angle_beta   90.00
_cell.angle_gamma   90.00
#
_symmetry.space_group_name_H-M   'P 1'
#
loop_
_entity.id
_entity.type
_entity.pdbx_description
1 polymer ?
#
loop_
_entity_poly.entity_id
_entity_poly.type
_entity_poly.pdbx_seq_one_letter_code
_entity_poly.pdbx_strand_id
1 'polypeptide(L)'
;MGRSVSYPSEAYVAFSQWDAGWIEDDDEPYTRHFSQVAAQDDWDFIVEDFREQVLALYPSAWTATGWIDREDRIVAMNRYARFGISEYCGCIAYWVVLRHDIHPGQEGLAQRWVDQIAVGFKKRFATLVRLDVFSNGEAIFERTAP
;
A
#
# COMPACT_ATOMS: atom_id res chain seq x y z
N MET A 1 -7.78 0.25 21.38
CA MET A 1 -8.28 -0.63 20.31
C MET A 1 -7.10 -0.90 19.40
N GLY A 2 -6.60 -2.13 19.36
CA GLY A 2 -5.64 -2.53 18.33
C GLY A 2 -6.39 -2.69 17.00
N ARG A 3 -5.74 -2.38 15.89
CA ARG A 3 -6.25 -2.65 14.55
C ARG A 3 -5.07 -2.84 13.60
N SER A 4 -5.27 -3.59 12.53
CA SER A 4 -4.34 -3.70 11.41
C SER A 4 -4.43 -2.47 10.51
N VAL A 5 -3.41 -2.26 9.69
CA VAL A 5 -3.48 -1.34 8.54
C VAL A 5 -4.72 -1.65 7.68
N SER A 6 -5.43 -0.60 7.29
CA SER A 6 -6.62 -0.66 6.43
C SER A 6 -6.25 -1.02 4.99
N TYR A 7 -7.19 -1.63 4.28
CA TYR A 7 -7.18 -1.75 2.83
C TYR A 7 -8.60 -2.14 2.35
N PRO A 8 -8.95 -1.87 1.08
CA PRO A 8 -10.28 -2.19 0.56
C PRO A 8 -10.60 -3.69 0.60
N SER A 9 -11.86 -4.04 0.87
CA SER A 9 -12.32 -5.42 0.75
C SER A 9 -11.99 -6.02 -0.63
N GLU A 10 -11.61 -7.30 -0.64
CA GLU A 10 -11.23 -8.05 -1.85
C GLU A 10 -9.98 -7.52 -2.58
N ALA A 11 -9.24 -6.57 -2.00
CA ALA A 11 -7.99 -6.12 -2.56
C ALA A 11 -6.90 -7.20 -2.51
N TYR A 12 -6.06 -7.22 -3.54
CA TYR A 12 -4.76 -7.88 -3.47
C TYR A 12 -3.78 -6.93 -2.79
N VAL A 13 -3.17 -7.39 -1.70
CA VAL A 13 -2.33 -6.55 -0.84
C VAL A 13 -0.90 -7.06 -0.79
N ALA A 14 0.04 -6.12 -0.83
CA ALA A 14 1.46 -6.31 -0.53
C ALA A 14 1.80 -5.47 0.70
N PHE A 15 2.20 -6.12 1.79
CA PHE A 15 2.52 -5.43 3.03
C PHE A 15 4.00 -5.10 3.08
N SER A 16 4.34 -3.89 3.52
CA SER A 16 5.72 -3.48 3.76
C SER A 16 5.88 -2.84 5.12
N GLN A 17 7.05 -3.00 5.72
CA GLN A 17 7.44 -2.15 6.83
C GLN A 17 7.77 -0.74 6.32
N TRP A 18 7.44 0.25 7.12
CA TRP A 18 7.78 1.65 6.92
C TRP A 18 8.34 2.21 8.23
N ASP A 19 9.58 2.69 8.19
CA ASP A 19 10.22 3.39 9.31
C ASP A 19 10.45 4.83 8.84
N ALA A 20 9.61 5.77 9.31
CA ALA A 20 9.52 7.11 8.77
C ALA A 20 9.38 8.17 9.86
N GLY A 21 9.76 9.39 9.53
CA GLY A 21 9.66 10.54 10.42
C GLY A 21 10.67 10.57 11.56
N TRP A 22 11.73 9.76 11.49
CA TRP A 22 12.82 9.81 12.46
C TRP A 22 13.93 10.73 11.95
N ILE A 23 14.24 11.77 12.70
CA ILE A 23 15.36 12.68 12.43
C ILE A 23 16.47 12.39 13.44
N GLU A 24 17.72 12.36 12.96
CA GLU A 24 18.91 12.29 13.82
C GLU A 24 19.03 13.56 14.67
N ASP A 25 19.48 13.41 15.91
CA ASP A 25 19.79 14.55 16.76
C ASP A 25 21.23 15.02 16.49
N ASP A 26 21.37 16.26 16.03
CA ASP A 26 22.67 16.87 15.73
C ASP A 26 23.55 17.01 16.99
N ASP A 27 22.93 17.15 18.17
CA ASP A 27 23.61 17.35 19.45
C ASP A 27 23.90 16.03 20.18
N GLU A 28 23.15 14.96 19.87
CA GLU A 28 23.31 13.62 20.46
C GLU A 28 23.43 12.52 19.39
N PRO A 29 24.65 12.21 18.93
CA PRO A 29 24.86 11.09 18.00
C PRO A 29 24.31 9.81 18.65
N TYR A 30 23.54 9.03 17.88
CA TYR A 30 22.77 7.83 18.27
C TYR A 30 21.37 8.04 18.86
N THR A 31 20.94 9.28 19.08
CA THR A 31 19.55 9.58 19.42
C THR A 31 18.78 9.99 18.16
N ARG A 32 17.57 9.45 17.98
CA ARG A 32 16.62 9.89 16.94
C ARG A 32 15.33 10.32 17.60
N HIS A 33 14.75 11.41 17.12
CA HIS A 33 13.45 11.89 17.58
C HIS A 33 12.44 11.86 16.44
N PHE A 34 11.18 11.62 16.79
CA PHE A 34 10.10 11.63 15.82
C PHE A 34 9.71 13.07 15.48
N SER A 35 9.68 13.38 14.19
CA SER A 35 9.20 14.64 13.63
C SER A 35 8.01 14.37 12.73
N GLN A 36 6.88 14.99 13.07
CA GLN A 36 5.66 14.92 12.26
C GLN A 36 5.87 15.49 10.85
N VAL A 37 6.72 16.51 10.71
CA VAL A 37 7.00 17.13 9.41
C VAL A 37 7.79 16.15 8.53
N ALA A 38 8.84 15.52 9.07
CA ALA A 38 9.57 14.50 8.33
C ALA A 38 8.69 13.29 7.99
N ALA A 39 7.81 12.87 8.92
CA ALA A 39 6.87 11.78 8.65
C ALA A 39 5.92 12.12 7.48
N GLN A 40 5.48 13.37 7.39
CA GLN A 40 4.62 13.84 6.30
C GLN A 40 5.38 13.91 4.97
N ASP A 41 6.63 14.42 4.98
CA ASP A 41 7.47 14.47 3.77
C ASP A 41 7.80 13.06 3.26
N ASP A 42 8.17 12.13 4.15
CA ASP A 42 8.39 10.72 3.82
C ASP A 42 7.11 10.06 3.26
N TRP A 43 5.95 10.42 3.81
CA TRP A 43 4.66 9.93 3.34
C TRP A 43 4.33 10.41 1.93
N ASP A 44 4.50 11.70 1.66
CA ASP A 44 4.24 12.25 0.33
C ASP A 44 5.23 11.70 -0.71
N PHE A 45 6.49 11.49 -0.30
CA PHE A 45 7.47 10.80 -1.14
C PHE A 45 7.06 9.37 -1.47
N ILE A 46 6.72 8.54 -0.49
CA ILE A 46 6.40 7.12 -0.75
C ILE A 46 5.10 6.95 -1.54
N VAL A 47 4.15 7.88 -1.39
CA VAL A 47 2.92 7.91 -2.20
C VAL A 47 3.25 8.21 -3.67
N GLU A 48 4.12 9.18 -3.93
CA GLU A 48 4.52 9.53 -5.29
C GLU A 48 5.39 8.44 -5.92
N ASP A 49 6.38 7.92 -5.19
CA ASP A 49 7.22 6.81 -5.63
C ASP A 49 6.37 5.57 -5.97
N PHE A 50 5.39 5.22 -5.13
CA PHE A 50 4.46 4.13 -5.45
C PHE A 50 3.66 4.40 -6.73
N ARG A 51 3.20 5.63 -6.96
CA ARG A 51 2.53 6.01 -8.21
C ARG A 51 3.45 5.80 -9.40
N GLU A 52 4.67 6.35 -9.36
CA GLU A 52 5.64 6.27 -10.45
C GLU A 52 5.95 4.81 -10.80
N GLN A 53 6.18 3.98 -9.79
CA GLN A 53 6.40 2.55 -9.98
C GLN A 53 5.20 1.84 -10.61
N VAL A 54 3.98 2.14 -10.16
CA VAL A 54 2.75 1.56 -10.75
C VAL A 54 2.61 1.95 -12.22
N LEU A 55 2.84 3.22 -12.57
CA LEU A 55 2.76 3.70 -13.95
C LEU A 55 3.85 3.09 -14.85
N ALA A 56 5.04 2.86 -14.30
CA ALA A 56 6.13 2.19 -15.01
C ALA A 56 5.87 0.68 -15.24
N LEU A 57 5.29 0.00 -14.25
CA LEU A 57 5.04 -1.45 -14.30
C LEU A 57 3.80 -1.82 -15.10
N TYR A 58 2.79 -0.96 -15.12
CA TYR A 58 1.49 -1.24 -15.73
C TYR A 58 1.15 -0.16 -16.78
N PRO A 59 1.58 -0.31 -18.05
CA PRO A 59 1.41 0.71 -19.08
C PRO A 59 -0.04 1.14 -19.37
N SER A 60 -1.03 0.31 -19.00
CA SER A 60 -2.45 0.65 -19.12
C SER A 60 -2.97 1.55 -17.99
N ALA A 61 -2.17 1.80 -16.95
CA ALA A 61 -2.53 2.62 -15.81
C ALA A 61 -2.30 4.10 -16.10
N TRP A 62 -3.07 4.94 -15.42
CA TRP A 62 -2.93 6.38 -15.44
C TRP A 62 -3.11 6.94 -14.03
N THR A 63 -2.60 8.15 -13.82
CA THR A 63 -2.70 8.84 -12.53
C THR A 63 -4.16 9.03 -12.13
N ALA A 64 -4.47 8.69 -10.88
CA ALA A 64 -5.75 8.97 -10.28
C ALA A 64 -5.54 9.31 -8.81
N THR A 65 -6.29 10.28 -8.31
CA THR A 65 -6.21 10.73 -6.92
C THR A 65 -7.57 10.59 -6.27
N GLY A 66 -7.59 10.22 -4.99
CA GLY A 66 -8.82 10.07 -4.23
C GLY A 66 -8.61 9.13 -3.06
N TRP A 67 -9.71 8.75 -2.42
CA TRP A 67 -9.69 7.85 -1.27
C TRP A 67 -10.79 6.81 -1.42
N ILE A 68 -10.50 5.58 -1.01
CA ILE A 68 -11.52 4.59 -0.63
C ILE A 68 -11.60 4.66 0.89
N ASP A 69 -12.74 5.08 1.41
CA ASP A 69 -12.90 5.37 2.83
C ASP A 69 -11.86 6.40 3.36
N ARG A 70 -11.48 6.33 4.63
CA ARG A 70 -10.63 7.32 5.31
C ARG A 70 -9.13 7.10 5.12
N GLU A 71 -8.69 5.87 4.98
CA GLU A 71 -7.26 5.50 5.09
C GLU A 71 -6.65 4.96 3.79
N ASP A 72 -7.47 4.65 2.80
CA ASP A 72 -7.00 4.00 1.58
C ASP A 72 -6.85 5.00 0.44
N ARG A 73 -5.65 5.56 0.28
CA ARG A 73 -5.33 6.59 -0.72
C ARG A 73 -5.14 5.98 -2.10
N ILE A 74 -5.93 6.42 -3.09
CA ILE A 74 -5.76 6.04 -4.50
C ILE A 74 -4.59 6.83 -5.09
N VAL A 75 -3.69 6.14 -5.80
CA VAL A 75 -2.54 6.75 -6.49
C VAL A 75 -2.60 6.64 -8.01
N ALA A 76 -3.26 5.60 -8.52
CA ALA A 76 -3.40 5.33 -9.94
C ALA A 76 -4.60 4.41 -10.18
N MET A 77 -5.07 4.34 -11.42
CA MET A 77 -6.06 3.35 -11.82
C MET A 77 -5.88 2.93 -13.28
N ASN A 78 -6.50 1.84 -13.67
CA ASN A 78 -6.69 1.49 -15.07
C ASN A 78 -8.18 1.20 -15.35
N ARG A 79 -8.45 0.58 -16.50
CA ARG A 79 -9.81 0.18 -16.90
C ARG A 79 -10.48 -0.75 -15.89
N TYR A 80 -9.71 -1.57 -15.18
CA TYR A 80 -10.18 -2.68 -14.35
C TYR A 80 -10.02 -2.46 -12.85
N ALA A 81 -9.00 -1.73 -12.42
CA ALA A 81 -8.58 -1.69 -11.03
C ALA A 81 -8.13 -0.30 -10.60
N ARG A 82 -8.18 -0.06 -9.29
CA ARG A 82 -7.55 1.07 -8.60
C ARG A 82 -6.34 0.54 -7.83
N PHE A 83 -5.28 1.32 -7.82
CA PHE A 83 -4.10 1.10 -7.00
C PHE A 83 -4.07 2.14 -5.90
N GLY A 84 -3.64 1.73 -4.72
CA GLY A 84 -3.49 2.67 -3.63
C GLY A 84 -2.66 2.13 -2.49
N ILE A 85 -2.53 2.99 -1.50
CA ILE A 85 -1.63 2.85 -0.37
C ILE A 85 -2.36 3.27 0.90
N SER A 86 -2.20 2.47 1.95
CA SER A 86 -2.70 2.75 3.29
C SER A 86 -1.56 2.53 4.27
N GLU A 87 -1.61 3.22 5.42
CA GLU A 87 -0.58 3.12 6.44
C GLU A 87 -1.18 3.09 7.83
N TYR A 88 -0.58 2.28 8.70
CA TYR A 88 -0.85 2.31 10.12
C TYR A 88 0.34 1.80 10.92
N CYS A 89 0.86 2.65 11.83
CA CYS A 89 1.89 2.31 12.81
C CYS A 89 3.16 1.66 12.20
N GLY A 90 3.66 2.19 11.09
CA GLY A 90 4.86 1.70 10.41
C GLY A 90 4.61 0.46 9.54
N CYS A 91 3.36 0.15 9.23
CA CYS A 91 2.96 -0.89 8.29
C CYS A 91 2.22 -0.26 7.12
N ILE A 92 2.74 -0.45 5.91
CA ILE A 92 2.10 -0.05 4.67
C ILE A 92 1.36 -1.24 4.07
N ALA A 93 0.13 -0.98 3.61
CA ALA A 93 -0.59 -1.84 2.69
C ALA A 93 -0.60 -1.18 1.30
N TYR A 94 0.21 -1.70 0.37
CA TYR A 94 0.01 -1.42 -1.05
C TYR A 94 -1.08 -2.34 -1.57
N TRP A 95 -2.07 -1.80 -2.24
CA TRP A 95 -3.22 -2.58 -2.67
C TRP A 95 -3.61 -2.31 -4.12
N VAL A 96 -4.18 -3.34 -4.74
CA VAL A 96 -4.90 -3.25 -6.01
C VAL A 96 -6.27 -3.89 -5.83
N VAL A 97 -7.31 -3.16 -6.20
CA VAL A 97 -8.71 -3.60 -6.05
C VAL A 97 -9.48 -3.35 -7.33
N LEU A 98 -10.41 -4.24 -7.65
CA LEU A 98 -11.29 -4.06 -8.80
C LEU A 98 -12.13 -2.77 -8.64
N ARG A 99 -12.36 -2.13 -9.77
CA ARG A 99 -13.30 -1.01 -9.85
C ARG A 99 -14.72 -1.53 -9.70
N HIS A 100 -15.51 -0.91 -8.82
CA HIS A 100 -16.94 -1.20 -8.68
C HIS A 100 -17.76 -0.75 -9.91
N ASP A 101 -17.24 0.17 -10.71
CA ASP A 101 -17.89 0.78 -11.87
C ASP A 101 -17.49 0.13 -13.21
N ILE A 102 -17.00 -1.11 -13.19
CA ILE A 102 -16.68 -1.88 -14.40
C ILE A 102 -17.99 -2.32 -15.07
N HIS A 103 -17.99 -2.35 -16.40
CA HIS A 103 -19.11 -2.91 -17.16
C HIS A 103 -19.31 -4.40 -16.81
N PRO A 104 -20.53 -4.88 -16.46
CA PRO A 104 -20.76 -6.25 -15.97
C PRO A 104 -20.18 -7.36 -16.86
N GLY A 105 -20.21 -7.17 -18.18
CA GLY A 105 -19.58 -8.11 -19.14
C GLY A 105 -18.04 -8.18 -19.11
N GLN A 106 -17.36 -7.42 -18.26
CA GLN A 106 -15.90 -7.34 -18.21
C GLN A 106 -15.30 -7.81 -16.87
N GLU A 107 -16.12 -8.20 -15.88
CA GLU A 107 -15.67 -8.63 -14.57
C GLU A 107 -14.67 -9.80 -14.65
N GLY A 108 -14.97 -10.81 -15.46
CA GLY A 108 -14.08 -11.96 -15.66
C GLY A 108 -12.75 -11.60 -16.32
N LEU A 109 -12.72 -10.59 -17.20
CA LEU A 109 -11.48 -10.08 -17.80
C LEU A 109 -10.68 -9.27 -16.77
N ALA A 110 -11.37 -8.44 -16.00
CA ALA A 110 -10.78 -7.63 -14.95
C ALA A 110 -10.14 -8.51 -13.87
N GLN A 111 -10.85 -9.53 -13.40
CA GLN A 111 -10.33 -10.49 -12.42
C GLN A 111 -9.10 -11.23 -12.95
N ARG A 112 -9.17 -11.76 -14.17
CA ARG A 112 -8.01 -12.43 -14.80
C ARG A 112 -6.79 -11.51 -14.90
N TRP A 113 -7.01 -10.24 -15.24
CA TRP A 113 -5.93 -9.26 -15.31
C TRP A 113 -5.30 -9.02 -13.93
N VAL A 114 -6.10 -8.88 -12.86
CA VAL A 114 -5.58 -8.74 -11.50
C VAL A 114 -4.81 -9.99 -11.07
N ASP A 115 -5.35 -11.18 -11.32
CA ASP A 115 -4.71 -12.46 -10.99
C ASP A 115 -3.33 -12.59 -11.66
N GLN A 116 -3.21 -12.13 -12.91
CA GLN A 116 -1.95 -12.14 -13.66
C GLN A 116 -0.88 -11.24 -13.01
N ILE A 117 -1.26 -10.08 -12.48
CA ILE A 117 -0.30 -9.14 -11.89
C ILE A 117 -0.02 -9.41 -10.41
N ALA A 118 -0.90 -10.12 -9.71
CA ALA A 118 -0.87 -10.27 -8.26
C ALA A 118 0.48 -10.82 -7.73
N VAL A 119 1.05 -11.80 -8.41
CA VAL A 119 2.35 -12.40 -8.02
C VAL A 119 3.48 -11.38 -8.17
N GLY A 120 3.52 -10.66 -9.31
CA GLY A 120 4.53 -9.64 -9.58
C GLY A 120 4.39 -8.43 -8.63
N PHE A 121 3.16 -8.03 -8.35
CA PHE A 121 2.83 -6.96 -7.42
C PHE A 121 3.35 -7.27 -6.01
N LYS A 122 3.02 -8.46 -5.47
CA LYS A 122 3.55 -8.90 -4.17
C LYS A 122 5.07 -8.98 -4.17
N LYS A 123 5.67 -9.58 -5.19
CA LYS A 123 7.14 -9.67 -5.29
C LYS A 123 7.82 -8.30 -5.30
N ARG A 124 7.19 -7.29 -5.89
CA ARG A 124 7.77 -5.95 -6.01
C ARG A 124 7.68 -5.12 -4.74
N PHE A 125 6.57 -5.22 -4.03
CA PHE A 125 6.19 -4.28 -2.96
C PHE A 125 6.15 -4.91 -1.56
N ALA A 126 6.08 -6.24 -1.44
CA ALA A 126 5.96 -6.87 -0.13
C ALA A 126 7.33 -7.08 0.52
N THR A 127 7.52 -6.52 1.72
CA THR A 127 8.61 -6.89 2.65
C THR A 127 8.10 -7.67 3.86
N LEU A 128 6.77 -7.78 4.00
CA LEU A 128 6.08 -8.47 5.07
C LEU A 128 5.05 -9.47 4.50
N VAL A 129 4.93 -10.62 5.15
CA VAL A 129 3.88 -11.63 4.92
C VAL A 129 2.98 -11.67 6.14
N ARG A 130 1.68 -11.41 5.97
CA ARG A 130 0.71 -11.52 7.06
C ARG A 130 0.44 -13.00 7.37
N LEU A 131 0.69 -13.41 8.60
CA LEU A 131 0.51 -14.79 9.06
C LEU A 131 -0.90 -15.03 9.59
N ASP A 132 -1.39 -14.14 10.47
CA ASP A 132 -2.69 -14.27 11.10
C ASP A 132 -3.23 -12.92 11.61
N VAL A 133 -4.50 -12.89 11.99
CA VAL A 133 -5.20 -11.74 12.57
C VAL A 133 -5.92 -12.17 13.84
N PHE A 134 -5.63 -11.49 14.94
CA PHE A 134 -6.31 -11.69 16.22
C PHE A 134 -7.74 -11.14 16.20
N SER A 135 -8.57 -11.61 17.13
CA SER A 135 -9.98 -11.20 17.25
C SER A 135 -10.18 -9.71 17.55
N ASN A 136 -9.15 -9.04 18.07
CA ASN A 136 -9.15 -7.60 18.30
C ASN A 136 -8.76 -6.79 17.04
N GLY A 137 -8.41 -7.44 15.93
CA GLY A 137 -8.01 -6.82 14.67
C GLY A 137 -6.50 -6.61 14.49
N GLU A 138 -5.66 -6.94 15.47
CA GLU A 138 -4.20 -6.90 15.33
C GLU A 138 -3.72 -8.03 14.44
N ALA A 139 -2.68 -7.79 13.63
CA ALA A 139 -2.14 -8.78 12.69
C ALA A 139 -0.68 -9.09 12.99
N ILE A 140 -0.29 -10.35 12.83
CA ILE A 140 1.11 -10.79 12.92
C ILE A 140 1.68 -10.88 11.51
N PHE A 141 2.90 -10.36 11.36
CA PHE A 141 3.65 -10.39 10.11
C PHE A 141 4.99 -11.08 10.31
N GLU A 142 5.40 -11.84 9.30
CA GLU A 142 6.76 -12.32 9.11
C GLU A 142 7.47 -11.40 8.11
N ARG A 143 8.76 -11.12 8.33
CA ARG A 143 9.57 -10.43 7.33
C ARG A 143 9.97 -11.41 6.24
N THR A 144 9.76 -11.01 4.99
CA THR A 144 10.35 -11.72 3.86
C THR A 144 11.87 -11.51 3.91
N ALA A 145 12.65 -12.58 3.86
CA ALA A 145 14.12 -12.48 3.82
C ALA A 145 14.56 -11.59 2.63
N PRO A 146 15.60 -10.76 2.80
CA PRO A 146 16.07 -9.84 1.76
C PRO A 146 16.59 -10.55 0.51
#